data_AF-A0A7Z2VXY5-F1
#
_entry.id   AF-A0A7Z2VXY5-F1
#
_cell.length_a   1.000
_cell.length_b   1.000
_cell.length_c   1.000
_cell.angle_alpha   90.00
_cell.angle_beta   90.00
_cell.angle_gamma   90.00
#
_symmetry.space_group_name_H-M   'P 1'
#
loop_
_entity.id
_entity.type
_entity.pdbx_description
1 polymer ?
#
loop_
_entity_poly.entity_id
_entity_poly.type
_entity_poly.pdbx_seq_one_letter_code
_entity_poly.pdbx_strand_id
1 'polypeptide(L)'
;MTPQDYATRISQIIQDHEAEIGAEWVAQLEALTMRSSVVSKEQLRNHCRQFLAAFAAAARAGELQNIEHRAWDEVRDLLAEISAVRAKGGSTPSETATFVFSLKQPLFAHLRSAFGADAAGLADTSWTVNTLLDKLGLFTIEAFQRTRDQIIVRQQQELLELSTPVVKLWDGILALPLIGTLDSARTQVVMENILQKIVDTGAAIAIIDITGVPTVDTLVAQHLMKTIAAARLMGADCIISGIRPQIAQTIVHLGVNLEDVVTKATLADAFQVALQRAGARVVAGGAKD
;
A
#
# COMPACT_ATOMS: atom_id res chain seq x y z
N MET A 1 -32.59 -10.66 -34.20
CA MET A 1 -31.59 -9.58 -34.20
C MET A 1 -30.21 -10.22 -34.04
N THR A 2 -29.18 -9.67 -34.67
CA THR A 2 -27.79 -10.11 -34.47
C THR A 2 -27.28 -9.62 -33.10
N PRO A 3 -26.21 -10.21 -32.55
CA PRO A 3 -25.56 -9.69 -31.33
C PRO A 3 -25.21 -8.20 -31.41
N GLN A 4 -24.79 -7.73 -32.59
CA GLN A 4 -24.48 -6.32 -32.85
C GLN A 4 -25.71 -5.41 -32.80
N ASP A 5 -26.87 -5.90 -33.26
CA ASP A 5 -28.14 -5.15 -33.20
C ASP A 5 -28.60 -4.97 -31.75
N TYR A 6 -28.43 -5.99 -30.90
CA TYR A 6 -28.74 -5.89 -29.48
C TYR A 6 -27.80 -4.91 -28.76
N ALA A 7 -26.50 -4.95 -29.07
CA ALA A 7 -25.51 -4.05 -28.50
C ALA A 7 -25.78 -2.57 -28.84
N THR A 8 -26.13 -2.30 -30.10
CA THR A 8 -26.53 -0.97 -30.55
C THR A 8 -27.82 -0.52 -29.86
N ARG A 9 -28.80 -1.42 -29.70
CA ARG A 9 -30.07 -1.12 -29.03
C ARG A 9 -29.90 -0.84 -27.53
N ILE A 10 -29.05 -1.59 -26.83
CA ILE A 10 -28.70 -1.30 -25.41
C ILE A 10 -28.08 0.09 -25.29
N SER A 11 -27.09 0.39 -26.14
CA SER A 11 -26.43 1.69 -26.16
C SER A 11 -27.43 2.83 -26.37
N GLN A 12 -28.33 2.68 -27.34
CA GLN A 12 -29.35 3.68 -27.65
C GLN A 12 -30.33 3.89 -26.49
N ILE A 13 -30.80 2.82 -25.85
CA ILE A 13 -31.70 2.92 -24.68
C ILE A 13 -31.04 3.69 -23.55
N ILE A 14 -29.76 3.43 -23.27
CA ILE A 14 -29.03 4.14 -22.21
C ILE A 14 -28.85 5.61 -22.57
N GLN A 15 -28.56 5.93 -23.82
CA GLN A 15 -28.39 7.31 -24.28
C GLN A 15 -29.70 8.10 -24.27
N ASP A 16 -30.78 7.52 -24.77
CA ASP A 16 -32.09 8.18 -24.85
C ASP A 16 -32.71 8.41 -23.48
N HIS A 17 -32.46 7.51 -22.52
CA HIS A 17 -33.02 7.56 -21.17
C HIS A 17 -31.98 7.84 -20.08
N GLU A 18 -30.81 8.41 -20.42
CA GLU A 18 -29.69 8.58 -19.48
C GLU A 18 -30.11 9.34 -18.22
N ALA A 19 -30.87 10.43 -18.39
CA ALA A 19 -31.31 11.28 -17.28
C ALA A 19 -32.30 10.54 -16.35
N GLU A 20 -33.21 9.74 -16.90
CA GLU A 20 -34.22 8.98 -16.16
C GLU A 20 -33.55 7.82 -15.40
N ILE A 21 -32.77 7.00 -16.12
CA ILE A 21 -31.99 5.90 -15.54
C ILE A 21 -31.07 6.42 -14.43
N GLY A 22 -30.35 7.51 -14.68
CA GLY A 22 -29.45 8.13 -13.72
C GLY A 22 -30.16 8.64 -12.48
N ALA A 23 -31.32 9.30 -12.63
CA ALA A 23 -32.10 9.78 -11.50
C ALA A 23 -32.64 8.64 -10.62
N GLU A 24 -33.20 7.59 -11.25
CA GLU A 24 -33.67 6.40 -10.54
C GLU A 24 -32.53 5.68 -9.81
N TRP A 25 -31.39 5.51 -10.47
CA TRP A 25 -30.22 4.84 -9.91
C TRP A 25 -29.66 5.61 -8.70
N VAL A 26 -29.51 6.93 -8.81
CA VAL A 26 -29.07 7.78 -7.71
C VAL A 26 -30.06 7.71 -6.54
N ALA A 27 -31.37 7.74 -6.79
CA ALA A 27 -32.37 7.63 -5.74
C ALA A 27 -32.28 6.30 -4.99
N GLN A 28 -32.07 5.18 -5.70
CA GLN A 28 -31.86 3.87 -5.09
C GLN A 28 -30.59 3.82 -4.23
N LEU A 29 -29.49 4.36 -4.75
CA LEU A 29 -28.23 4.42 -4.00
C LEU A 29 -28.32 5.31 -2.76
N GLU A 30 -28.95 6.47 -2.87
CA GLU A 30 -29.18 7.36 -1.73
C GLU A 30 -30.04 6.67 -0.65
N ALA A 31 -31.06 5.89 -1.03
CA ALA A 31 -31.90 5.14 -0.10
C ALA A 31 -31.14 4.02 0.64
N LEU A 32 -30.11 3.43 0.01
CA LEU A 32 -29.25 2.42 0.63
C LEU A 32 -28.21 3.05 1.59
N THR A 33 -27.89 4.33 1.43
CA THR A 33 -26.91 5.03 2.26
C THR A 33 -27.57 5.85 3.37
N MET A 34 -27.45 5.42 4.63
CA MET A 34 -28.15 6.10 5.74
C MET A 34 -27.59 7.49 6.13
N ARG A 35 -26.37 7.87 5.71
CA ARG A 35 -25.74 9.17 6.02
C ARG A 35 -24.76 9.59 4.93
N SER A 36 -25.19 10.42 3.98
CA SER A 36 -24.33 10.99 2.93
C SER A 36 -24.31 12.53 3.02
N SER A 37 -23.12 13.13 2.88
CA SER A 37 -22.95 14.59 2.84
C SER A 37 -23.40 15.13 1.48
N VAL A 38 -23.64 16.45 1.38
CA VAL A 38 -24.00 17.09 0.09
C VAL A 38 -22.91 16.85 -0.96
N VAL A 39 -21.64 16.94 -0.55
CA VAL A 39 -20.47 16.69 -1.42
C VAL A 39 -20.45 15.24 -1.91
N SER A 40 -20.76 14.26 -1.05
CA SER A 40 -20.77 12.86 -1.48
C SER A 40 -21.95 12.53 -2.40
N LYS A 41 -23.06 13.26 -2.30
CA LYS A 41 -24.21 13.13 -3.23
C LYS A 41 -23.91 13.70 -4.62
N GLU A 42 -23.24 14.85 -4.70
CA GLU A 42 -22.82 15.42 -5.99
C GLU A 42 -21.81 14.52 -6.71
N GLN A 43 -20.82 14.02 -5.96
CA GLN A 43 -19.85 13.06 -6.49
C GLN A 43 -20.53 11.77 -6.99
N LEU A 44 -21.50 11.25 -6.24
CA LEU A 44 -22.28 10.07 -6.63
C LEU A 44 -22.99 10.28 -7.97
N ARG A 45 -23.66 11.43 -8.13
CA ARG A 45 -24.36 11.78 -9.38
C ARG A 45 -23.40 11.88 -10.57
N ASN A 46 -22.22 12.45 -10.36
CA ASN A 46 -21.20 12.53 -11.40
C ASN A 46 -20.67 11.14 -11.80
N HIS A 47 -20.39 10.27 -10.82
CA HIS A 47 -19.99 8.89 -11.10
C HIS A 47 -21.08 8.11 -11.86
N CYS A 48 -22.35 8.26 -11.49
CA CYS A 48 -23.45 7.62 -12.21
C CYS A 48 -23.51 8.08 -13.68
N ARG A 49 -23.41 9.39 -13.93
CA ARG A 49 -23.42 9.95 -15.29
C ARG A 49 -22.23 9.45 -16.13
N GLN A 50 -21.02 9.54 -15.58
CA GLN A 50 -19.80 9.06 -16.24
C GLN A 50 -19.89 7.56 -16.56
N PHE A 51 -20.39 6.76 -15.62
CA PHE A 51 -20.55 5.33 -15.82
C PHE A 51 -21.55 5.02 -16.93
N LEU A 52 -22.73 5.67 -16.94
CA LEU A 52 -23.74 5.46 -17.99
C LEU A 52 -23.20 5.84 -19.37
N ALA A 53 -22.50 6.96 -19.49
CA ALA A 53 -21.88 7.40 -20.74
C ALA A 53 -20.82 6.40 -21.24
N ALA A 54 -19.88 6.01 -20.38
CA ALA A 54 -18.83 5.04 -20.72
C ALA A 54 -19.42 3.66 -21.05
N PHE A 55 -20.42 3.21 -20.31
CA PHE A 55 -21.11 1.95 -20.56
C PHE A 55 -21.84 1.95 -21.90
N ALA A 56 -22.57 3.03 -22.22
CA ALA A 56 -23.26 3.15 -23.51
C ALA A 56 -22.27 3.18 -24.68
N ALA A 57 -21.13 3.85 -24.54
CA ALA A 57 -20.06 3.87 -25.54
C ALA A 57 -19.45 2.47 -25.73
N ALA A 58 -19.13 1.77 -24.64
CA ALA A 58 -18.60 0.40 -24.66
C ALA A 58 -19.59 -0.59 -25.30
N ALA A 59 -20.88 -0.48 -24.95
CA ALA A 59 -21.93 -1.32 -25.51
C ALA A 59 -22.06 -1.15 -27.03
N ARG A 60 -21.94 0.09 -27.55
CA ARG A 60 -21.99 0.36 -28.99
C ARG A 60 -20.89 -0.35 -29.79
N ALA A 61 -19.73 -0.61 -29.17
CA ALA A 61 -18.62 -1.30 -29.81
C ALA A 61 -18.90 -2.79 -30.07
N GLY A 62 -19.95 -3.38 -29.49
CA GLY A 62 -20.40 -4.75 -29.76
C GLY A 62 -19.84 -5.85 -28.83
N GLU A 63 -18.85 -5.53 -28.00
CA GLU A 63 -18.11 -6.51 -27.19
C GLU A 63 -18.75 -6.78 -25.81
N LEU A 64 -20.02 -7.16 -25.78
CA LEU A 64 -20.80 -7.29 -24.53
C LEU A 64 -20.42 -8.49 -23.66
N GLN A 65 -19.68 -9.46 -24.19
CA GLN A 65 -19.34 -10.69 -23.47
C GLN A 65 -17.98 -10.62 -22.77
N ASN A 66 -17.10 -9.72 -23.19
CA ASN A 66 -15.73 -9.63 -22.68
C ASN A 66 -15.43 -8.23 -22.11
N ILE A 67 -15.53 -8.10 -20.79
CA ILE A 67 -15.19 -6.85 -20.11
C ILE A 67 -13.70 -6.54 -20.14
N GLU A 68 -12.81 -7.44 -20.59
CA GLU A 68 -11.36 -7.19 -20.72
C GLU A 68 -11.01 -6.55 -22.08
N HIS A 69 -11.95 -6.53 -23.03
CA HIS A 69 -11.71 -5.90 -24.32
C HIS A 69 -11.53 -4.38 -24.15
N ARG A 70 -10.73 -3.76 -25.04
CA ARG A 70 -10.39 -2.32 -25.01
C ARG A 70 -11.58 -1.37 -25.01
N ALA A 71 -12.73 -1.82 -25.54
CA ALA A 71 -13.97 -1.06 -25.53
C ALA A 71 -14.48 -0.75 -24.10
N TRP A 72 -14.06 -1.56 -23.12
CA TRP A 72 -14.44 -1.44 -21.72
C TRP A 72 -13.38 -0.74 -20.86
N ASP A 73 -12.27 -0.28 -21.43
CA ASP A 73 -11.15 0.33 -20.67
C ASP A 73 -11.65 1.50 -19.83
N GLU A 74 -12.40 2.43 -20.42
CA GLU A 74 -12.94 3.60 -19.72
C GLU A 74 -13.88 3.22 -18.56
N VAL A 75 -14.68 2.17 -18.73
CA VAL A 75 -15.56 1.65 -17.66
C VAL A 75 -14.72 1.04 -16.55
N ARG A 76 -13.72 0.23 -16.89
CA ARG A 76 -12.83 -0.42 -15.90
C ARG A 76 -12.00 0.61 -15.15
N ASP A 77 -11.50 1.65 -15.82
CA ASP A 77 -10.71 2.72 -15.21
C ASP A 77 -11.55 3.52 -14.21
N LEU A 78 -12.77 3.93 -14.60
CA LEU A 78 -13.69 4.62 -13.69
C LEU A 78 -14.03 3.76 -12.47
N LEU A 79 -14.34 2.47 -12.68
CA LEU A 79 -14.64 1.55 -11.58
C LEU A 79 -13.42 1.31 -10.68
N ALA A 80 -12.22 1.23 -11.24
CA ALA A 80 -10.98 1.10 -10.47
C ALA A 80 -10.72 2.35 -9.62
N GLU A 81 -10.96 3.55 -10.16
CA GLU A 81 -10.87 4.81 -9.42
C GLU A 81 -11.86 4.84 -8.24
N ILE A 82 -13.13 4.53 -8.49
CA ILE A 82 -14.18 4.49 -7.45
C ILE A 82 -13.80 3.47 -6.37
N SER A 83 -13.39 2.26 -6.76
CA SER A 83 -12.93 1.22 -5.84
C SER A 83 -11.75 1.70 -4.99
N ALA A 84 -10.78 2.40 -5.59
CA ALA A 84 -9.59 2.87 -4.89
C ALA A 84 -9.89 3.97 -3.87
N VAL A 85 -10.76 4.93 -4.23
CA VAL A 85 -11.23 5.98 -3.31
C VAL A 85 -11.97 5.38 -2.12
N ARG A 86 -12.87 4.43 -2.37
CA ARG A 86 -13.65 3.72 -1.33
C ARG A 86 -12.77 2.85 -0.43
N ALA A 87 -11.78 2.17 -1.00
CA ALA A 87 -10.80 1.38 -0.24
C ALA A 87 -10.02 2.24 0.76
N LYS A 88 -9.60 3.44 0.35
CA LYS A 88 -8.93 4.43 1.22
C LYS A 88 -9.89 5.05 2.24
N GLY A 89 -11.14 5.28 1.85
CA GLY A 89 -12.17 5.94 2.67
C GLY A 89 -12.86 5.06 3.72
N GLY A 90 -12.50 3.78 3.84
CA GLY A 90 -13.04 2.88 4.86
C GLY A 90 -14.35 2.17 4.49
N SER A 91 -14.80 2.29 3.24
CA SER A 91 -15.94 1.51 2.72
C SER A 91 -15.60 0.01 2.62
N THR A 92 -16.62 -0.81 2.38
CA THR A 92 -16.51 -2.24 2.12
C THR A 92 -16.47 -2.57 0.63
N PRO A 93 -15.91 -3.72 0.23
CA PRO A 93 -16.00 -4.20 -1.16
C PRO A 93 -17.44 -4.35 -1.62
N SER A 94 -18.32 -4.84 -0.74
CA SER A 94 -19.75 -5.05 -1.03
C SER A 94 -20.46 -3.74 -1.38
N GLU A 95 -20.22 -2.66 -0.64
CA GLU A 95 -20.79 -1.34 -0.97
C GLU A 95 -20.36 -0.84 -2.35
N THR A 96 -19.14 -1.20 -2.78
CA THR A 96 -18.63 -0.87 -4.12
C THR A 96 -19.30 -1.72 -5.20
N ALA A 97 -19.50 -3.01 -4.97
CA ALA A 97 -20.25 -3.86 -5.91
C ALA A 97 -21.73 -3.45 -5.99
N THR A 98 -22.34 -3.04 -4.87
CA THR A 98 -23.72 -2.52 -4.81
C THR A 98 -23.92 -1.30 -5.70
N PHE A 99 -22.88 -0.47 -5.90
CA PHE A 99 -22.93 0.62 -6.88
C PHE A 99 -23.30 0.07 -8.27
N VAL A 100 -22.58 -0.92 -8.78
CA VAL A 100 -22.85 -1.51 -10.09
C VAL A 100 -24.16 -2.30 -10.10
N PHE A 101 -24.42 -3.12 -9.08
CA PHE A 101 -25.60 -4.00 -9.07
C PHE A 101 -26.93 -3.25 -8.97
N SER A 102 -26.95 -2.09 -8.31
CA SER A 102 -28.16 -1.27 -8.22
C SER A 102 -28.61 -0.70 -9.58
N LEU A 103 -27.73 -0.63 -10.59
CA LEU A 103 -28.11 -0.21 -11.93
C LEU A 103 -29.04 -1.21 -12.63
N LYS A 104 -29.08 -2.48 -12.18
CA LYS A 104 -29.91 -3.52 -12.82
C LYS A 104 -31.39 -3.14 -12.85
N GLN A 105 -31.94 -2.64 -11.75
CA GLN A 105 -33.35 -2.33 -11.64
C GLN A 105 -33.82 -1.23 -12.62
N PRO A 106 -33.23 -0.01 -12.62
CA PRO A 106 -33.63 1.03 -13.55
C PRO A 106 -33.37 0.62 -15.00
N LEU A 107 -32.21 0.04 -15.31
CA LEU A 107 -31.90 -0.39 -16.67
C LEU A 107 -32.89 -1.45 -17.18
N PHE A 108 -33.29 -2.41 -16.36
CA PHE A 108 -34.24 -3.45 -16.76
C PHE A 108 -35.65 -2.90 -16.95
N ALA A 109 -36.05 -1.87 -16.18
CA ALA A 109 -37.32 -1.19 -16.38
C ALA A 109 -37.39 -0.56 -17.79
N HIS A 110 -36.32 0.12 -18.21
CA HIS A 110 -36.23 0.71 -19.55
C HIS A 110 -36.09 -0.34 -20.66
N LEU A 111 -35.31 -1.42 -20.45
CA LEU A 111 -35.26 -2.55 -21.39
C LEU A 111 -36.64 -3.16 -21.62
N ARG A 112 -37.41 -3.39 -20.55
CA ARG A 112 -38.77 -3.94 -20.65
C ARG A 112 -39.69 -3.02 -21.46
N SER A 113 -39.61 -1.70 -21.26
CA SER A 113 -40.38 -0.73 -22.04
C SER A 113 -39.99 -0.76 -23.52
N ALA A 114 -38.68 -0.77 -23.81
CA ALA A 114 -38.15 -0.67 -25.17
C ALA A 114 -38.38 -1.92 -26.03
N PHE A 115 -38.47 -3.11 -25.43
CA PHE A 115 -38.67 -4.36 -26.17
C PHE A 115 -40.16 -4.73 -26.35
N GLY A 116 -41.08 -4.10 -25.60
CA GLY A 116 -42.52 -4.24 -25.84
C GLY A 116 -43.00 -5.70 -25.87
N ALA A 117 -43.49 -6.15 -27.04
CA ALA A 117 -43.98 -7.52 -27.27
C ALA A 117 -42.89 -8.54 -27.66
N ASP A 118 -41.64 -8.10 -27.88
CA ASP A 118 -40.51 -8.99 -28.22
C ASP A 118 -39.94 -9.66 -26.96
N ALA A 119 -40.63 -10.71 -26.50
CA ALA A 119 -40.24 -11.45 -25.30
C ALA A 119 -38.87 -12.14 -25.43
N ALA A 120 -38.54 -12.64 -26.63
CA ALA A 120 -37.28 -13.33 -26.88
C ALA A 120 -36.10 -12.34 -26.86
N GLY A 121 -36.22 -11.22 -27.57
CA GLY A 121 -35.19 -10.18 -27.56
C GLY A 121 -35.00 -9.55 -26.17
N LEU A 122 -36.08 -9.37 -25.40
CA LEU A 122 -35.98 -8.92 -24.01
C LEU A 122 -35.21 -9.91 -23.14
N ALA A 123 -35.47 -11.22 -23.26
CA ALA A 123 -34.78 -12.24 -22.48
C ALA A 123 -33.27 -12.28 -22.80
N ASP A 124 -32.91 -12.32 -24.08
CA ASP A 124 -31.50 -12.35 -24.53
C ASP A 124 -30.74 -11.09 -24.08
N THR A 125 -31.37 -9.91 -24.23
CA THR A 125 -30.77 -8.63 -23.86
C THR A 125 -30.63 -8.51 -22.35
N SER A 126 -31.66 -8.90 -21.59
CA SER A 126 -31.63 -8.87 -20.12
C SER A 126 -30.56 -9.82 -19.57
N TRP A 127 -30.42 -11.02 -20.14
CA TRP A 127 -29.37 -11.95 -19.76
C TRP A 127 -27.98 -11.37 -20.02
N THR A 128 -27.78 -10.81 -21.22
CA THR A 128 -26.51 -10.19 -21.61
C THR A 128 -26.11 -9.06 -20.66
N VAL A 129 -27.03 -8.12 -20.40
CA VAL A 129 -26.80 -7.00 -19.47
C VAL A 129 -26.59 -7.50 -18.04
N ASN A 130 -27.35 -8.52 -17.59
CA ASN A 130 -27.17 -9.10 -16.26
C ASN A 130 -25.73 -9.63 -16.09
N THR A 131 -25.29 -10.49 -17.00
CA THR A 131 -23.95 -11.10 -16.95
C THR A 131 -22.86 -10.04 -17.03
N LEU A 132 -23.05 -9.01 -17.85
CA LEU A 132 -22.11 -7.91 -17.98
C LEU A 132 -21.99 -7.10 -16.68
N LEU A 133 -23.10 -6.72 -16.05
CA LEU A 133 -23.10 -6.02 -14.77
C LEU A 133 -22.55 -6.91 -13.63
N ASP A 134 -22.76 -8.23 -13.69
CA ASP A 134 -22.16 -9.18 -12.74
C ASP A 134 -20.63 -9.19 -12.85
N LYS A 135 -20.10 -9.25 -14.08
CA LYS A 135 -18.65 -9.17 -14.32
C LYS A 135 -18.06 -7.83 -13.86
N LEU A 136 -18.73 -6.71 -14.15
CA LEU A 136 -18.28 -5.40 -13.70
C LEU A 136 -18.34 -5.25 -12.18
N GLY A 137 -19.38 -5.78 -11.53
CA GLY A 137 -19.47 -5.80 -10.07
C GLY A 137 -18.35 -6.63 -9.43
N LEU A 138 -18.05 -7.82 -9.96
CA LEU A 138 -16.90 -8.63 -9.52
C LEU A 138 -15.57 -7.90 -9.74
N PHE A 139 -15.41 -7.24 -10.89
CA PHE A 139 -14.23 -6.42 -11.16
C PHE A 139 -14.02 -5.34 -10.09
N THR A 140 -15.10 -4.69 -9.61
CA THR A 140 -14.95 -3.69 -8.53
C THR A 140 -14.40 -4.30 -7.24
N ILE A 141 -14.78 -5.54 -6.90
CA ILE A 141 -14.31 -6.26 -5.71
C ILE A 141 -12.82 -6.56 -5.86
N GLU A 142 -12.39 -7.08 -7.01
CA GLU A 142 -10.98 -7.34 -7.28
C GLU A 142 -10.14 -6.06 -7.24
N ALA A 143 -10.60 -4.98 -7.89
CA ALA A 143 -9.91 -3.69 -7.88
C ALA A 143 -9.80 -3.10 -6.47
N PHE A 144 -10.85 -3.25 -5.65
CA PHE A 144 -10.84 -2.85 -4.25
C PHE A 144 -9.82 -3.65 -3.44
N GLN A 145 -9.80 -4.97 -3.59
CA GLN A 145 -8.86 -5.86 -2.89
C GLN A 145 -7.41 -5.53 -3.28
N ARG A 146 -7.12 -5.42 -4.58
CA ARG A 146 -5.79 -5.03 -5.08
C ARG A 146 -5.33 -3.70 -4.47
N THR A 147 -6.23 -2.72 -4.38
CA THR A 147 -5.89 -1.42 -3.74
C THR A 147 -5.59 -1.58 -2.25
N ARG A 148 -6.39 -2.38 -1.52
CA ARG A 148 -6.15 -2.63 -0.09
C ARG A 148 -4.82 -3.34 0.14
N ASP A 149 -4.49 -4.34 -0.66
CA ASP A 149 -3.23 -5.08 -0.55
C ASP A 149 -2.04 -4.17 -0.84
N GLN A 150 -2.12 -3.31 -1.86
CA GLN A 150 -1.10 -2.30 -2.16
C GLN A 150 -0.90 -1.31 -1.00
N ILE A 151 -1.98 -0.88 -0.34
CA ILE A 151 -1.89 -0.01 0.85
C ILE A 151 -1.16 -0.73 1.98
N ILE A 152 -1.48 -2.00 2.24
CA ILE A 152 -0.84 -2.80 3.30
C ILE A 152 0.66 -2.93 3.04
N VAL A 153 1.04 -3.33 1.81
CA VAL A 153 2.46 -3.49 1.43
C VAL A 153 3.21 -2.17 1.58
N ARG A 154 2.63 -1.07 1.10
CA ARG A 154 3.24 0.26 1.22
C ARG A 154 3.40 0.68 2.67
N GLN A 155 2.38 0.48 3.51
CA GLN A 155 2.45 0.80 4.93
C GLN A 155 3.51 -0.04 5.67
N GLN A 156 3.65 -1.32 5.32
CA GLN A 156 4.71 -2.17 5.86
C GLN A 156 6.11 -1.65 5.48
N GLN A 157 6.29 -1.24 4.22
CA GLN A 157 7.55 -0.67 3.75
C GLN A 157 7.88 0.66 4.46
N GLU A 158 6.92 1.56 4.59
CA GLU A 158 7.08 2.82 5.33
C GLU A 158 7.43 2.57 6.81
N LEU A 159 6.81 1.56 7.44
CA LEU A 159 7.16 1.15 8.81
C LEU A 159 8.59 0.60 8.89
N LEU A 160 9.05 -0.19 7.91
CA LEU A 160 10.42 -0.69 7.87
C LEU A 160 11.44 0.46 7.74
N GLU A 161 11.20 1.42 6.86
CA GLU A 161 12.05 2.59 6.66
C GLU A 161 12.12 3.48 7.90
N LEU A 162 10.99 3.71 8.59
CA LEU A 162 10.95 4.49 9.83
C LEU A 162 11.59 3.77 11.03
N SER A 163 11.76 2.45 10.96
CA SER A 163 12.15 1.64 12.13
C SER A 163 13.64 1.58 12.43
N THR A 164 14.50 2.22 11.62
CA THR A 164 15.98 2.13 11.74
C THR A 164 16.70 3.47 11.46
N PRO A 165 16.35 4.56 12.15
CA PRO A 165 16.94 5.87 11.89
C PRO A 165 18.43 5.90 12.24
N VAL A 166 19.30 6.27 11.29
CA VAL A 166 20.72 6.56 11.58
C VAL A 166 20.82 8.00 12.10
N VAL A 167 21.24 8.16 13.34
CA VAL A 167 21.30 9.45 14.04
C VAL A 167 22.75 9.91 14.17
N LYS A 168 23.02 11.19 13.88
CA LYS A 168 24.32 11.81 14.17
C LYS A 168 24.40 12.17 15.65
N LEU A 169 25.29 11.52 16.40
CA LEU A 169 25.51 11.83 17.82
C LEU A 169 26.53 12.94 18.02
N TRP A 170 27.54 13.00 17.15
CA TRP A 170 28.60 14.00 17.17
C TRP A 170 29.20 14.17 15.78
N ASP A 171 30.07 15.17 15.59
CA ASP A 171 30.87 15.26 14.37
C ASP A 171 31.76 14.01 14.23
N GLY A 172 31.58 13.29 13.12
CA GLY A 172 32.26 12.03 12.85
C GLY A 172 31.70 10.79 13.55
N ILE A 173 30.60 10.91 14.32
CA ILE A 173 30.02 9.80 15.08
C ILE A 173 28.52 9.61 14.76
N LEU A 174 28.17 8.44 14.24
CA LEU A 174 26.80 8.01 13.99
C LEU A 174 26.35 6.96 15.01
N ALA A 175 25.06 6.89 15.27
CA ALA A 175 24.42 5.80 15.99
C ALA A 175 23.27 5.20 15.18
N LEU A 176 23.18 3.88 15.23
CA LEU A 176 22.17 3.07 14.59
C LEU A 176 21.49 2.21 15.68
N PRO A 177 20.37 2.68 16.27
CA PRO A 177 19.58 1.91 17.20
C PRO A 177 18.76 0.85 16.46
N LEU A 178 18.89 -0.41 16.89
CA LEU A 178 18.13 -1.55 16.41
C LEU A 178 17.08 -1.93 17.47
N ILE A 179 15.80 -1.89 17.08
CA ILE A 179 14.66 -2.09 17.99
C ILE A 179 13.75 -3.19 17.45
N GLY A 180 13.38 -4.18 18.27
CA GLY A 180 12.46 -5.24 17.89
C GLY A 180 13.14 -6.41 17.18
N THR A 181 12.38 -7.21 16.45
CA THR A 181 12.91 -8.36 15.72
C THR A 181 13.66 -7.91 14.47
N LEU A 182 14.83 -8.50 14.25
CA LEU A 182 15.62 -8.31 13.04
C LEU A 182 15.34 -9.50 12.12
N ASP A 183 14.77 -9.25 10.95
CA ASP A 183 14.69 -10.21 9.85
C ASP A 183 15.70 -9.82 8.74
N SER A 184 15.85 -10.68 7.73
CA SER A 184 16.79 -10.44 6.62
C SER A 184 16.51 -9.13 5.89
N ALA A 185 15.23 -8.83 5.62
CA ALA A 185 14.82 -7.66 4.84
C ALA A 185 15.16 -6.37 5.59
N ARG A 186 14.82 -6.30 6.87
CA ARG A 186 15.12 -5.15 7.71
C ARG A 186 16.61 -4.97 7.91
N THR A 187 17.37 -6.05 8.08
CA THR A 187 18.82 -5.93 8.30
C THR A 187 19.55 -5.46 7.03
N GLN A 188 19.03 -5.77 5.85
CA GLN A 188 19.52 -5.22 4.58
C GLN A 188 19.28 -3.70 4.49
N VAL A 189 18.07 -3.25 4.79
CA VAL A 189 17.72 -1.81 4.81
C VAL A 189 18.59 -1.05 5.82
N VAL A 190 18.81 -1.62 7.00
CA VAL A 190 19.73 -1.08 8.01
C VAL A 190 21.14 -0.87 7.46
N MET A 191 21.67 -1.88 6.78
CA MET A 191 23.00 -1.85 6.21
C MET A 191 23.11 -0.77 5.13
N GLU A 192 22.12 -0.68 4.23
CA GLU A 192 22.11 0.36 3.18
C GLU A 192 22.05 1.77 3.79
N ASN A 193 21.17 1.98 4.77
CA ASN A 193 21.01 3.27 5.45
C ASN A 193 22.30 3.73 6.16
N ILE A 194 22.97 2.83 6.88
CA ILE A 194 24.21 3.20 7.60
C ILE A 194 25.35 3.50 6.63
N LEU A 195 25.51 2.71 5.57
CA LEU A 195 26.55 2.93 4.56
C LEU A 195 26.33 4.25 3.83
N GLN A 196 25.10 4.53 3.40
CA GLN A 196 24.76 5.81 2.79
C GLN A 196 25.06 6.97 3.74
N LYS A 197 24.69 6.85 5.02
CA LYS A 197 24.93 7.92 5.99
C LYS A 197 26.41 8.14 6.30
N ILE A 198 27.22 7.08 6.33
CA ILE A 198 28.67 7.18 6.46
C ILE A 198 29.25 8.03 5.32
N VAL A 199 28.84 7.75 4.07
CA VAL A 199 29.27 8.52 2.90
C VAL A 199 28.82 9.98 2.98
N ASP A 200 27.55 10.22 3.26
CA ASP A 200 26.97 11.57 3.30
C ASP A 200 27.60 12.46 4.38
N THR A 201 28.02 11.85 5.51
CA THR A 201 28.51 12.60 6.68
C THR A 201 30.02 12.50 6.90
N GLY A 202 30.72 11.64 6.15
CA GLY A 202 32.14 11.35 6.38
C GLY A 202 32.42 10.77 7.77
N ALA A 203 31.46 10.04 8.35
CA ALA A 203 31.58 9.55 9.72
C ALA A 203 32.69 8.50 9.85
N ALA A 204 33.61 8.73 10.79
CA ALA A 204 34.70 7.80 11.08
C ALA A 204 34.30 6.70 12.07
N ILE A 205 33.22 6.90 12.83
CA ILE A 205 32.75 5.96 13.85
C ILE A 205 31.24 5.75 13.75
N ALA A 206 30.83 4.48 13.78
CA ALA A 206 29.44 4.05 13.79
C ALA A 206 29.15 3.19 15.02
N ILE A 207 28.18 3.59 15.85
CA ILE A 207 27.73 2.82 17.01
C ILE A 207 26.46 2.05 16.64
N ILE A 208 26.51 0.74 16.69
CA ILE A 208 25.37 -0.14 16.42
C ILE A 208 24.77 -0.56 17.77
N ASP A 209 23.61 -0.01 18.11
CA ASP A 209 22.97 -0.26 19.39
C ASP A 209 21.92 -1.35 19.28
N ILE A 210 22.23 -2.53 19.82
CA ILE A 210 21.32 -3.68 19.83
C ILE A 210 20.53 -3.82 21.14
N THR A 211 20.49 -2.76 21.96
CA THR A 211 19.78 -2.79 23.26
C THR A 211 18.29 -3.17 23.12
N GLY A 212 17.66 -2.80 22.00
CA GLY A 212 16.26 -3.09 21.68
C GLY A 212 16.01 -4.42 20.98
N VAL A 213 17.03 -5.25 20.73
CA VAL A 213 16.92 -6.55 20.07
C VAL A 213 16.79 -7.64 21.13
N PRO A 214 15.67 -8.39 21.20
CA PRO A 214 15.43 -9.34 22.29
C PRO A 214 16.27 -10.62 22.18
N THR A 215 16.56 -11.07 20.96
CA THR A 215 17.28 -12.31 20.68
C THR A 215 18.16 -12.14 19.44
N VAL A 216 19.36 -12.70 19.48
CA VAL A 216 20.27 -12.77 18.33
C VAL A 216 20.35 -14.22 17.89
N ASP A 217 20.00 -14.51 16.64
CA ASP A 217 20.20 -15.82 16.02
C ASP A 217 21.41 -15.79 15.08
N THR A 218 21.70 -16.93 14.43
CA THR A 218 22.80 -17.06 13.45
C THR A 218 22.68 -16.06 12.32
N LEU A 219 21.47 -15.81 11.82
CA LEU A 219 21.21 -14.98 10.66
C LEU A 219 21.44 -13.50 10.98
N VAL A 220 20.87 -13.03 12.08
CA VAL A 220 21.06 -11.67 12.61
C VAL A 220 22.55 -11.42 12.88
N ALA A 221 23.24 -12.36 13.53
CA ALA A 221 24.67 -12.22 13.80
C ALA A 221 25.48 -12.10 12.51
N GLN A 222 25.20 -12.93 11.49
CA GLN A 222 25.87 -12.86 10.19
C GLN A 222 25.62 -11.52 9.49
N HIS A 223 24.38 -11.02 9.51
CA HIS A 223 24.08 -9.74 8.88
C HIS A 223 24.74 -8.56 9.61
N LEU A 224 24.78 -8.57 10.96
CA LEU A 224 25.53 -7.57 11.73
C LEU A 224 27.01 -7.55 11.34
N MET A 225 27.64 -8.73 11.20
CA MET A 225 29.04 -8.83 10.79
C MET A 225 29.28 -8.31 9.37
N LYS A 226 28.36 -8.59 8.44
CA LYS A 226 28.42 -8.01 7.09
C LYS A 226 28.32 -6.49 7.11
N THR A 227 27.39 -5.94 7.90
CA THR A 227 27.25 -4.49 8.07
C THR A 227 28.52 -3.86 8.63
N ILE A 228 29.13 -4.47 9.66
CA ILE A 228 30.38 -4.00 10.25
C ILE A 228 31.54 -4.03 9.25
N ALA A 229 31.68 -5.14 8.52
CA ALA A 229 32.72 -5.27 7.50
C ALA A 229 32.54 -4.23 6.38
N ALA A 230 31.31 -4.04 5.91
CA ALA A 230 30.99 -3.04 4.89
C ALA A 230 31.27 -1.61 5.38
N ALA A 231 30.85 -1.26 6.60
CA ALA A 231 31.12 0.06 7.18
C ALA A 231 32.63 0.33 7.33
N ARG A 232 33.41 -0.67 7.74
CA ARG A 232 34.87 -0.56 7.81
C ARG A 232 35.52 -0.37 6.44
N LEU A 233 35.01 -1.04 5.40
CA LEU A 233 35.45 -0.79 4.01
C LEU A 233 35.16 0.64 3.55
N MET A 234 34.10 1.26 4.06
CA MET A 234 33.78 2.67 3.83
C MET A 234 34.58 3.65 4.70
N GLY A 235 35.51 3.14 5.54
CA GLY A 235 36.36 3.96 6.41
C GLY A 235 35.75 4.30 7.77
N ALA A 236 34.65 3.66 8.17
CA ALA A 236 34.04 3.85 9.47
C ALA A 236 34.29 2.67 10.42
N ASP A 237 34.88 2.93 11.57
CA ASP A 237 35.04 1.94 12.64
C ASP A 237 33.71 1.70 13.36
N CYS A 238 33.37 0.44 13.62
CA CYS A 238 32.15 0.08 14.33
C CYS A 238 32.36 -0.23 15.81
N ILE A 239 31.41 0.18 16.64
CA ILE A 239 31.27 -0.20 18.04
C ILE A 239 29.88 -0.78 18.24
N ILE A 240 29.76 -1.94 18.89
CA ILE A 240 28.45 -2.53 19.23
C ILE A 240 28.11 -2.17 20.69
N SER A 241 26.91 -1.64 20.93
CA SER A 241 26.37 -1.42 22.27
C SER A 241 25.15 -2.30 22.55
N GLY A 242 24.82 -2.51 23.82
CA GLY A 242 23.64 -3.29 24.21
C GLY A 242 23.88 -4.79 24.33
N ILE A 243 25.14 -5.24 24.39
CA ILE A 243 25.49 -6.66 24.56
C ILE A 243 25.16 -7.09 25.99
N ARG A 244 24.03 -7.79 26.15
CA ARG A 244 23.61 -8.42 27.41
C ARG A 244 24.28 -9.80 27.58
N PRO A 245 24.38 -10.35 28.81
CA PRO A 245 25.01 -11.66 29.03
C PRO A 245 24.46 -12.79 28.17
N GLN A 246 23.13 -12.82 27.95
CA GLN A 246 22.47 -13.82 27.09
C GLN A 246 22.93 -13.70 25.63
N ILE A 247 22.99 -12.48 25.08
CA ILE A 247 23.43 -12.22 23.70
C ILE A 247 24.90 -12.62 23.53
N ALA A 248 25.76 -12.29 24.51
CA ALA A 248 27.16 -12.68 24.48
C ALA A 248 27.34 -14.21 24.44
N GLN A 249 26.59 -14.94 25.28
CA GLN A 249 26.61 -16.42 25.26
C GLN A 249 26.15 -16.97 23.92
N THR A 250 25.09 -16.41 23.34
CA THR A 250 24.59 -16.85 22.03
C THR A 250 25.62 -16.60 20.93
N ILE A 251 26.27 -15.43 20.90
CA ILE A 251 27.32 -15.13 19.91
C ILE A 251 28.50 -16.10 20.00
N VAL A 252 28.94 -16.42 21.22
CA VAL A 252 30.02 -17.40 21.45
C VAL A 252 29.58 -18.80 21.00
N HIS A 253 28.35 -19.21 21.34
CA HIS A 253 27.81 -20.51 20.94
C HIS A 253 27.67 -20.65 19.41
N LEU A 254 27.30 -19.57 18.73
CA LEU A 254 27.20 -19.51 17.28
C LEU A 254 28.55 -19.48 16.55
N GLY A 255 29.67 -19.32 17.30
CA GLY A 255 31.01 -19.28 16.72
C GLY A 255 31.29 -18.04 15.90
N VAL A 256 30.58 -16.93 16.14
CA VAL A 256 30.77 -15.67 15.42
C VAL A 256 31.95 -14.91 16.03
N ASN A 257 32.96 -14.60 15.22
CA ASN A 257 34.15 -13.88 15.68
C ASN A 257 33.91 -12.36 15.76
N LEU A 258 34.04 -11.80 16.96
CA LEU A 258 33.96 -10.36 17.25
C LEU A 258 35.31 -9.76 17.74
N GLU A 259 36.43 -10.47 17.60
CA GLU A 259 37.74 -10.05 18.11
C GLU A 259 38.14 -8.64 17.67
N ASP A 260 37.77 -8.24 16.44
CA ASP A 260 38.11 -6.93 15.86
C ASP A 260 37.06 -5.83 16.11
N VAL A 261 36.02 -6.13 16.90
CA VAL A 261 34.88 -5.23 17.14
C VAL A 261 34.79 -4.87 18.61
N VAL A 262 34.81 -3.57 18.92
CA VAL A 262 34.62 -3.10 20.30
C VAL A 262 33.17 -3.30 20.69
N THR A 263 32.94 -3.97 21.81
CA THR A 263 31.62 -4.16 22.40
C THR A 263 31.49 -3.42 23.72
N LYS A 264 30.30 -2.90 24.00
CA LYS A 264 29.93 -2.25 25.27
C LYS A 264 28.55 -2.68 25.73
N ALA A 265 28.34 -2.64 27.04
CA ALA A 265 27.06 -2.97 27.64
C ALA A 265 25.99 -1.92 27.33
N THR A 266 26.36 -0.63 27.30
CA THR A 266 25.43 0.48 27.08
C THR A 266 25.85 1.38 25.92
N LEU A 267 24.88 2.09 25.33
CA LEU A 267 25.14 3.11 24.30
C LEU A 267 26.01 4.25 24.86
N ALA A 268 25.84 4.62 26.13
CA ALA A 268 26.64 5.67 26.78
C ALA A 268 28.14 5.28 26.84
N ASP A 269 28.45 4.04 27.23
CA ASP A 269 29.83 3.55 27.27
C ASP A 269 30.46 3.47 25.87
N ALA A 270 29.67 3.07 24.87
CA ALA A 270 30.11 3.05 23.48
C ALA A 270 30.41 4.47 22.97
N PHE A 271 29.55 5.41 23.31
CA PHE A 271 29.71 6.82 22.93
C PHE A 271 30.94 7.45 23.60
N GLN A 272 31.22 7.11 24.86
CA GLN A 272 32.43 7.58 25.53
C GLN A 272 33.71 7.09 24.83
N VAL A 273 33.74 5.83 24.38
CA VAL A 273 34.87 5.29 23.60
C VAL A 273 34.96 5.98 22.23
N ALA A 274 33.82 6.21 21.57
CA ALA A 274 33.79 6.91 20.29
C ALA A 274 34.35 8.33 20.40
N LEU A 275 33.96 9.09 21.43
CA LEU A 275 34.50 10.43 21.70
C LEU A 275 36.01 10.40 21.90
N GLN A 276 36.52 9.46 22.71
CA GLN A 276 37.96 9.33 22.94
C GLN A 276 38.74 9.07 21.64
N ARG A 277 38.21 8.22 20.76
CA ARG A 277 38.80 7.96 19.43
C ARG A 277 38.75 9.17 18.51
N ALA A 278 37.70 9.98 18.62
CA ALA A 278 37.58 11.24 17.91
C ALA A 278 38.42 12.39 18.52
N GLY A 279 39.23 12.11 19.56
CA GLY A 279 40.05 13.12 20.24
C GLY A 279 39.27 14.04 21.19
N ALA A 280 38.01 13.70 21.50
CA ALA A 280 37.16 14.43 22.43
C ALA A 280 37.05 13.71 23.78
N ARG A 281 36.81 14.46 24.86
CA ARG A 281 36.56 13.91 26.19
C ARG A 281 35.47 14.67 26.91
N VAL A 282 34.64 13.96 27.66
CA VAL A 282 33.65 14.57 28.56
C VAL A 282 34.39 15.04 29.82
N VAL A 283 34.22 16.30 30.19
CA VAL A 283 34.72 16.88 31.44
C VAL A 283 33.54 17.29 32.29
N ALA A 284 33.59 17.01 33.60
CA ALA A 284 32.61 17.55 34.53
C ALA A 284 32.73 19.07 34.55
N GLY A 285 31.64 19.78 34.26
CA GLY A 285 31.61 21.24 34.38
C GLY A 285 31.88 21.62 35.84
N GLY A 286 32.86 22.49 36.08
CA GLY A 286 33.16 22.99 37.42
C GLY A 286 31.90 23.53 38.09
N ALA A 287 31.73 23.22 39.38
CA ALA A 287 30.67 23.82 40.19
C ALA A 287 30.78 25.34 40.04
N LYS A 288 29.68 26.00 39.66
CA LYS A 288 29.57 27.45 39.82
C LYS A 288 29.49 27.70 41.32
N ASP A 289 30.59 28.15 41.90
CA ASP A 289 30.62 28.77 43.23
C ASP A 289 29.73 30.02 43.24
#